data_AF-A0A3E1NMK3-F1
#
_entry.id   AF-A0A3E1NMK3-F1
#
_cell.length_a   1.000
_cell.length_b   1.000
_cell.length_c   1.000
_cell.angle_alpha   90.00
_cell.angle_beta   90.00
_cell.angle_gamma   90.00
#
_symmetry.space_group_name_H-M   'P 1'
#
loop_
_entity.id
_entity.type
_entity.pdbx_description
1 polymer ?
#
loop_
_entity_poly.entity_id
_entity_poly.type
_entity_poly.pdbx_seq_one_letter_code
_entity_poly.pdbx_strand_id
1 'polypeptide(L)' 'MEDQNEDIFSNQYYLYNTTNGLLKKLVQPKKIGTGITGVFVPELKDGSQLFLYAKDLDSTQHKLAIEMFRAIGDAK' A
#
# COMPACT_ATOMS: atom_id res chain seq x y z
N MET A 1 5.93 -17.94 -2.30
CA MET A 1 6.48 -18.52 -1.04
C MET A 1 7.64 -17.68 -0.48
N GLU A 2 7.85 -16.43 -0.93
CA GLU A 2 8.99 -15.59 -0.47
C GLU A 2 8.59 -14.44 0.47
N ASP A 3 7.30 -14.13 0.64
CA ASP A 3 6.87 -13.03 1.52
C ASP A 3 6.92 -13.37 3.03
N GLN A 4 7.01 -14.64 3.41
CA GLN A 4 6.87 -15.07 4.82
C GLN A 4 8.16 -14.96 5.66
N ASN A 5 9.33 -14.80 5.05
CA ASN A 5 10.61 -14.78 5.77
C ASN A 5 11.08 -13.39 6.22
N GLU A 6 10.46 -12.29 5.74
CA GLU A 6 10.85 -10.92 6.15
C GLU A 6 9.94 -10.29 7.22
N ASP A 7 8.85 -10.97 7.60
CA ASP A 7 7.75 -10.37 8.37
C ASP A 7 8.09 -10.01 9.83
N ILE A 8 9.15 -10.58 10.40
CA ILE A 8 9.51 -10.36 11.81
C ILE A 8 10.36 -9.07 11.99
N PHE A 9 11.04 -8.60 10.93
CA PHE A 9 11.87 -7.38 10.93
C PHE A 9 11.32 -6.25 10.04
N SER A 10 10.23 -6.48 9.32
CA SER A 10 9.62 -5.45 8.48
C SER A 10 9.21 -4.24 9.32
N ASN A 11 9.72 -3.06 8.99
CA ASN A 11 9.29 -1.77 9.55
C ASN A 11 7.93 -1.32 8.98
N GLN A 12 7.19 -2.21 8.31
CA GLN A 12 5.92 -1.92 7.64
C GLN A 12 4.79 -2.82 8.16
N TYR A 13 3.57 -2.31 8.08
CA TYR A 13 2.31 -3.03 8.13
C TYR A 13 1.76 -3.22 6.71
N TYR A 14 1.14 -4.37 6.48
CA TYR A 14 0.50 -4.70 5.22
C TYR A 14 -0.99 -4.93 5.44
N LEU A 15 -1.82 -4.27 4.63
CA LEU A 15 -3.27 -4.44 4.64
C LEU A 15 -3.73 -4.85 3.24
N TYR A 16 -4.42 -5.98 3.15
CA TYR A 16 -5.00 -6.46 1.90
C TYR A 16 -6.48 -6.09 1.85
N ASN A 17 -6.92 -5.55 0.72
CA ASN A 17 -8.33 -5.24 0.48
C ASN A 17 -8.68 -5.51 -0.98
N THR A 18 -9.89 -6.02 -1.24
CA THR A 18 -10.39 -6.24 -2.59
C THR A 18 -11.53 -5.28 -2.86
N THR A 19 -11.41 -4.48 -3.93
CA THR A 19 -12.45 -3.53 -4.33
C THR A 19 -12.68 -3.63 -5.83
N ASN A 20 -13.95 -3.76 -6.25
CA ASN A 20 -14.32 -3.92 -7.67
C ASN A 20 -13.54 -5.04 -8.40
N GLY A 21 -13.21 -6.12 -7.69
CA GLY A 21 -12.44 -7.25 -8.22
C GLY A 21 -10.92 -7.03 -8.29
N LEU A 22 -10.42 -5.85 -7.89
CA LEU A 22 -8.99 -5.55 -7.81
C LEU A 22 -8.48 -5.83 -6.41
N LEU A 23 -7.50 -6.73 -6.28
CA LEU A 23 -6.77 -6.96 -5.05
C LEU A 23 -5.77 -5.81 -4.83
N LYS A 24 -5.80 -5.17 -3.66
CA LYS A 24 -4.92 -4.06 -3.28
C LYS A 24 -4.14 -4.45 -2.01
N LYS A 25 -2.83 -4.25 -2.01
CA LYS A 25 -1.96 -4.34 -0.81
C LYS A 25 -1.52 -2.93 -0.43
N LEU A 26 -2.09 -2.40 0.65
CA LEU A 26 -1.65 -1.18 1.30
C LEU A 26 -0.42 -1.47 2.19
N VAL A 27 0.57 -0.60 2.11
CA VAL A 27 1.81 -0.63 2.88
C VAL A 27 1.85 0.62 3.76
N GLN A 28 2.13 0.47 5.05
CA GLN A 28 2.25 1.60 5.98
C GLN A 28 3.46 1.41 6.89
N PRO A 29 4.19 2.45 7.28
CA PRO A 29 5.28 2.29 8.23
C PRO A 29 4.75 2.06 9.65
N LYS A 30 5.45 1.23 10.42
CA LYS A 30 5.18 1.05 11.86
C LYS A 30 5.43 2.35 12.65
N LYS A 31 6.33 3.20 12.15
CA LYS A 31 6.63 4.53 12.70
C LYS A 31 6.50 5.59 11.59
N ILE A 32 5.53 6.49 11.74
CA ILE A 32 5.37 7.64 10.84
C ILE A 32 6.65 8.49 10.84
N GLY A 33 7.04 9.02 9.68
CA GLY A 33 8.29 9.75 9.47
C GLY A 33 9.49 8.87 9.12
N THR A 34 9.37 7.53 9.16
CA THR A 34 10.45 6.63 8.70
C THR A 34 9.88 5.36 8.07
N GLY A 35 9.98 5.23 6.75
CA GLY A 35 9.51 4.05 6.01
C GLY A 35 8.64 4.40 4.80
N ILE A 36 7.81 3.44 4.35
CA ILE A 36 7.07 3.52 3.10
C ILE A 36 5.57 3.53 3.36
N THR A 37 4.87 4.50 2.76
CA THR A 37 3.42 4.46 2.62
C THR A 37 3.11 4.19 1.16
N GLY A 38 2.35 3.15 0.85
CA GLY A 38 2.12 2.77 -0.55
C GLY A 38 0.93 1.87 -0.78
N VAL A 39 0.66 1.63 -2.05
CA VAL A 39 -0.34 0.66 -2.51
C VAL A 39 0.19 -0.10 -3.71
N PHE A 40 -0.06 -1.39 -3.70
CA PHE A 40 0.29 -2.33 -4.75
C PHE A 40 -0.97 -3.01 -5.27
N VAL A 41 -1.14 -3.03 -6.59
CA VAL A 41 -2.18 -3.79 -7.30
C VAL A 41 -1.46 -4.80 -8.20
N PRO A 42 -1.50 -6.10 -7.87
CA PRO A 42 -0.71 -7.11 -8.55
C PRO A 42 -1.20 -7.44 -9.96
N GLU A 43 -2.46 -7.16 -10.26
CA GLU A 43 -3.06 -7.44 -11.57
C GLU A 43 -4.18 -6.44 -11.87
N LEU A 44 -3.98 -5.64 -12.92
CA LEU A 44 -4.99 -4.80 -13.55
C LEU A 44 -5.67 -5.56 -14.70
N LYS A 45 -6.74 -5.00 -15.26
CA LYS A 45 -7.54 -5.66 -16.32
C LYS A 45 -6.74 -5.98 -17.59
N ASP A 46 -5.69 -5.22 -17.88
CA ASP A 46 -4.79 -5.41 -19.01
C ASP A 46 -3.60 -6.34 -18.68
N GLY A 47 -3.59 -6.93 -17.49
CA GLY A 47 -2.50 -7.78 -16.99
C GLY A 47 -1.30 -6.99 -16.46
N SER A 48 -1.33 -5.66 -16.46
CA SER A 48 -0.27 -4.83 -15.89
C SER A 48 -0.36 -4.75 -14.36
N GLN A 49 0.67 -4.20 -13.73
CA GLN A 49 0.76 -4.01 -12.28
C GLN A 49 0.86 -2.53 -11.94
N LEU A 50 0.28 -2.11 -10.81
CA LEU A 50 0.40 -0.75 -10.31
C LEU A 50 1.10 -0.76 -8.95
N PHE A 51 2.14 0.06 -8.82
CA PHE A 51 2.79 0.35 -7.55
C PHE A 51 2.95 1.85 -7.36
N LEU A 52 2.35 2.38 -6.29
CA LEU A 52 2.49 3.77 -5.89
C LEU A 52 3.00 3.83 -4.46
N TYR A 53 4.00 4.66 -4.22
CA TYR A 53 4.58 4.79 -2.89
C TYR A 53 5.14 6.19 -2.64
N ALA A 54 5.22 6.52 -1.36
CA ALA A 54 5.91 7.68 -0.83
C ALA A 54 6.71 7.26 0.40
N LYS A 55 7.78 8.01 0.69
CA LYS A 55 8.77 7.64 1.71
C LYS A 55 8.89 8.75 2.77
N ASP A 56 9.08 8.33 4.02
CA ASP A 56 9.42 9.20 5.16
C ASP A 56 8.43 10.37 5.35
N LEU A 57 7.14 10.09 5.12
CA LEU A 57 6.07 11.07 5.23
C LEU A 57 5.85 11.53 6.68
N ASP A 58 5.59 12.82 6.86
CA ASP A 58 5.06 13.33 8.13
C ASP A 58 3.62 12.82 8.38
N SER A 59 3.09 13.07 9.58
CA SER A 59 1.77 12.59 9.98
C SER A 59 0.62 13.06 9.08
N THR A 60 0.68 14.29 8.59
CA THR A 60 -0.35 14.86 7.71
C THR A 60 -0.26 14.24 6.32
N GLN A 61 0.94 14.20 5.76
CA GLN A 61 1.21 13.59 4.46
C GLN A 61 0.87 12.10 4.46
N HIS A 62 1.24 11.37 5.52
CA HIS A 62 0.93 9.96 5.68
C HIS A 62 -0.59 9.73 5.64
N LYS A 63 -1.35 10.50 6.40
CA LYS A 63 -2.82 10.39 6.42
C LYS A 63 -3.42 10.64 5.04
N LEU A 64 -3.02 11.71 4.37
CA LEU A 64 -3.48 12.04 3.01
C LEU A 64 -3.12 10.94 2.01
N ALA A 65 -1.90 10.40 2.07
CA ALA A 65 -1.46 9.31 1.20
C ALA A 65 -2.33 8.05 1.38
N ILE A 66 -2.65 7.68 2.62
CA ILE A 66 -3.55 6.55 2.90
C ILE A 66 -4.95 6.77 2.34
N GLU A 67 -5.51 7.97 2.51
CA GLU A 67 -6.83 8.30 1.97
C GLU A 67 -6.85 8.22 0.44
N MET A 68 -5.83 8.78 -0.22
CA MET A 68 -5.68 8.69 -1.68
C MET A 68 -5.53 7.24 -2.15
N PHE A 69 -4.66 6.46 -1.52
CA PHE A 69 -4.40 5.08 -1.90
C PHE A 69 -5.59 4.15 -1.66
N ARG A 70 -6.40 4.41 -0.61
CA ARG A 70 -7.65 3.69 -0.38
C ARG A 70 -8.64 3.92 -1.52
N ALA A 71 -8.77 5.18 -1.98
CA ALA A 71 -9.68 5.57 -3.05
C ALA A 71 -9.32 5.01 -4.44
N ILE A 72 -8.10 4.51 -4.63
CA ILE A 72 -7.72 3.85 -5.89
C ILE A 72 -8.59 2.62 -6.10
N GLY A 73 -9.33 2.58 -7.21
CA GLY A 73 -10.29 1.52 -7.53
C GLY A 73 -11.70 1.72 -6.96
N ASP A 74 -11.93 2.79 -6.19
CA ASP A 74 -13.25 3.14 -5.63
C ASP A 74 -13.98 4.19 -6.48
N ALA A 75 -13.31 4.77 -7.49
CA ALA A 75 -13.92 5.70 -8.44
C ALA A 75 -14.96 4.96 -9.32
N LYS A 76 -16.19 5.48 -9.31
CA LYS A 76 -17.32 5.00 -10.14
C LYS A 76 -17.24 5.56 -11.56
#